data_AF-A0A661JIP7-F1
#
_entry.id   AF-A0A661JIP7-F1
#
_cell.length_a   1.000
_cell.length_b   1.000
_cell.length_c   1.000
_cell.angle_alpha   90.00
_cell.angle_beta   90.00
_cell.angle_gamma   90.00
#
_symmetry.space_group_name_H-M   'P 1'
#
loop_
_entity.id
_entity.type
_entity.pdbx_description
1 polymer ?
#
loop_
_entity_poly.entity_id
_entity_poly.type
_entity_poly.pdbx_seq_one_letter_code
_entity_poly.pdbx_strand_id
1 'polypeptide(L)'
;MRTLTILLAIVAMLALAVPVQGWPSNVFTNDTGNSLWSDAGNWSLGRPPTGAPYYDHAYVYNDLTAVITSDVTNGYYNCGFVGCDKSIGHVVMNGGTLSPGGNDVLYIGFKVYTEGCDFIQSGGTINDSRIWVGPGAYGNCYGKYEISGGSIHSPNRSLKLGIIFIGNDEGTGIFKVVGHAPEEIQFGEYQQSSLSTLAFELDGGSDPIQQIDVSGTATLAGTLEISGTADVGTYTLMTYESKNGDFDTIIKPDGWTVDVGATTITVTVPEPATLILLGIGGLGVLLRRKPR
;
A
#
# COMPACT_ATOMS: atom_id res chain seq x y z
N MET A 1 -25.62 6.65 29.84
CA MET A 1 -24.66 5.53 29.90
C MET A 1 -24.32 4.91 28.54
N ARG A 2 -25.03 5.20 27.43
CA ARG A 2 -24.65 4.72 26.08
C ARG A 2 -23.60 5.60 25.36
N THR A 3 -23.42 6.84 25.80
CA THR A 3 -22.49 7.81 25.18
C THR A 3 -21.04 7.68 25.68
N LEU A 4 -20.81 7.07 26.84
CA LEU A 4 -19.45 6.87 27.37
C LEU A 4 -18.75 5.65 26.75
N THR A 5 -19.50 4.67 26.27
CA THR A 5 -18.96 3.41 25.73
C THR A 5 -18.39 3.59 24.32
N ILE A 6 -18.89 4.56 23.54
CA ILE A 6 -18.41 4.84 22.19
C ILE A 6 -17.06 5.57 22.23
N LEU A 7 -16.84 6.48 23.20
CA LEU A 7 -15.55 7.16 23.36
C LEU A 7 -14.43 6.20 23.77
N LEU A 8 -14.73 5.20 24.61
CA LEU A 8 -13.72 4.22 25.05
C LEU A 8 -13.30 3.27 23.92
N ALA A 9 -14.20 2.95 22.98
CA ALA A 9 -13.88 2.12 21.82
C ALA A 9 -12.98 2.86 20.82
N ILE A 10 -13.18 4.18 20.64
CA ILE A 10 -12.32 5.00 19.78
C ILE A 10 -10.91 5.13 20.39
N VAL A 11 -10.80 5.29 21.72
CA VAL A 11 -9.49 5.35 22.41
C VAL A 11 -8.78 3.99 22.43
N ALA A 12 -9.51 2.86 22.46
CA ALA A 12 -8.92 1.54 22.39
C ALA A 12 -8.43 1.17 20.97
N MET A 13 -9.09 1.65 19.91
CA MET A 13 -8.60 1.49 18.53
C MET A 13 -7.36 2.34 18.23
N LEU A 14 -7.10 3.39 19.01
CA LEU A 14 -5.85 4.14 18.98
C LEU A 14 -4.64 3.36 19.54
N ALA A 15 -4.85 2.23 20.24
CA ALA A 15 -3.77 1.47 20.90
C ALA A 15 -3.12 0.38 20.04
N LEU A 16 -3.62 0.12 18.82
CA LEU A 16 -3.01 -0.81 17.86
C LEU A 16 -2.30 -0.10 16.70
N ALA A 17 -2.36 1.24 16.64
CA ALA A 17 -1.48 2.00 15.79
C ALA A 17 -0.06 1.91 16.37
N VAL A 18 0.87 1.35 15.58
CA VAL A 18 2.31 1.45 15.84
C VAL A 18 2.63 2.88 16.30
N PRO A 19 3.34 3.07 17.43
CA PRO A 19 3.67 4.42 17.87
C PRO A 19 4.72 4.97 16.90
N VAL A 20 4.28 5.68 15.86
CA VAL A 20 5.17 6.56 15.11
C VAL A 20 5.45 7.75 16.03
N GLN A 21 6.58 7.62 16.72
CA GLN A 21 7.09 8.53 17.71
C GLN A 21 7.31 9.95 17.11
N GLY A 22 6.50 10.93 17.53
CA GLY A 22 6.95 12.33 17.66
C GLY A 22 6.47 13.40 16.67
N TRP A 23 5.59 13.09 15.71
CA TRP A 23 5.14 14.10 14.73
C TRP A 23 3.85 14.81 15.16
N PRO A 24 3.70 16.12 14.88
CA PRO A 24 2.43 16.80 15.08
C PRO A 24 1.35 16.14 14.21
N SER A 25 0.31 15.59 14.83
CA SER A 25 -0.83 15.03 14.13
C SER A 25 -1.87 16.10 13.82
N ASN A 26 -2.41 16.08 12.61
CA ASN A 26 -3.58 16.85 12.22
C ASN A 26 -4.69 15.88 11.84
N VAL A 27 -5.72 15.78 12.67
CA VAL A 27 -6.83 14.85 12.48
C VAL A 27 -7.93 15.50 11.65
N PHE A 28 -8.43 14.78 10.64
CA PHE A 28 -9.63 15.15 9.90
C PHE A 28 -10.87 14.81 10.73
N THR A 29 -11.54 15.83 11.23
CA THR A 29 -12.71 15.73 12.11
C THR A 29 -14.03 15.77 11.33
N ASN A 30 -14.04 16.46 10.19
CA ASN A 30 -15.25 16.79 9.45
C ASN A 30 -16.27 17.59 10.28
N ASP A 31 -15.83 18.44 11.20
CA ASP A 31 -16.74 19.18 12.10
C ASP A 31 -17.66 20.15 11.35
N THR A 32 -17.30 20.61 10.14
CA THR A 32 -18.18 21.45 9.30
C THR A 32 -19.25 20.63 8.56
N GLY A 33 -19.09 19.30 8.49
CA GLY A 33 -20.02 18.38 7.86
C GLY A 33 -20.06 18.39 6.34
N ASN A 34 -19.13 19.09 5.67
CA ASN A 34 -19.07 19.14 4.20
C ASN A 34 -18.13 18.10 3.58
N SER A 35 -17.39 17.35 4.40
CA SER A 35 -16.42 16.32 3.99
C SER A 35 -15.33 16.83 3.04
N LEU A 36 -15.09 18.15 3.00
CA LEU A 36 -14.07 18.77 2.17
C LEU A 36 -12.72 18.73 2.87
N TRP A 37 -11.75 18.06 2.26
CA TRP A 37 -10.39 18.02 2.76
C TRP A 37 -9.75 19.42 2.80
N SER A 38 -10.07 20.29 1.84
CA SER A 38 -9.53 21.65 1.74
C SER A 38 -10.08 22.60 2.82
N ASP A 39 -11.18 22.25 3.49
CA ASP A 39 -11.79 23.10 4.52
C ASP A 39 -11.03 23.00 5.84
N ALA A 40 -10.45 24.13 6.26
CA ALA A 40 -9.75 24.30 7.53
C ALA A 40 -10.59 23.92 8.76
N GLY A 41 -11.90 24.11 8.71
CA GLY A 41 -12.82 23.76 9.79
C GLY A 41 -12.98 22.25 10.00
N ASN A 42 -12.53 21.42 9.05
CA ASN A 42 -12.55 19.96 9.18
C ASN A 42 -11.26 19.38 9.79
N TRP A 43 -10.34 20.23 10.25
CA TRP A 43 -9.05 19.81 10.77
C TRP A 43 -8.88 20.24 12.23
N SER A 44 -8.38 19.33 13.06
CA SER A 44 -8.13 19.56 14.49
C SER A 44 -7.21 20.76 14.78
N LEU A 45 -6.29 21.09 13.88
CA LEU A 45 -5.39 22.24 14.00
C LEU A 45 -5.98 23.54 13.42
N GLY A 46 -7.25 23.52 13.00
CA GLY A 46 -7.96 24.67 12.41
C GLY A 46 -7.37 25.12 11.06
N ARG A 47 -6.66 24.23 10.37
CA ARG A 47 -6.08 24.44 9.04
C ARG A 47 -5.83 23.09 8.36
N PRO A 48 -5.98 23.00 7.03
CA PRO A 48 -5.52 21.82 6.30
C PRO A 48 -4.00 21.69 6.40
N PRO A 49 -3.44 20.48 6.21
CA PRO A 49 -2.06 20.29 5.79
C PRO A 49 -1.78 21.24 4.60
N THR A 50 -0.97 22.27 4.83
CA THR A 50 -1.05 23.55 4.11
C THR A 50 -0.56 23.50 2.67
N GLY A 51 -1.10 24.33 1.77
CA GLY A 51 -0.41 24.75 0.55
C GLY A 51 -1.31 25.36 -0.52
N ALA A 52 -2.00 26.46 -0.21
CA ALA A 52 -2.83 27.30 -1.10
C ALA A 52 -3.98 26.59 -1.86
N PRO A 53 -5.21 27.15 -1.85
CA PRO A 53 -6.41 26.57 -2.46
C PRO A 53 -6.46 26.68 -3.99
N TYR A 54 -5.32 26.61 -4.69
CA TYR A 54 -5.38 26.42 -6.13
C TYR A 54 -5.85 24.98 -6.38
N TYR A 55 -7.11 24.81 -6.78
CA TYR A 55 -7.73 23.57 -7.28
C TYR A 55 -8.07 22.46 -6.27
N ASP A 56 -8.56 22.78 -5.07
CA ASP A 56 -8.99 21.76 -4.07
C ASP A 56 -7.92 20.69 -3.75
N HIS A 57 -6.65 21.04 -3.95
CA HIS A 57 -5.51 20.25 -3.52
C HIS A 57 -5.17 20.56 -2.07
N ALA A 58 -4.72 19.56 -1.35
CA ALA A 58 -4.15 19.75 -0.04
C ALA A 58 -3.08 18.72 0.22
N TYR A 59 -2.04 19.16 0.90
CA TYR A 59 -0.72 18.57 0.79
C TYR A 59 -0.17 18.26 2.16
N VAL A 60 0.27 17.02 2.34
CA VAL A 60 0.91 16.56 3.57
C VAL A 60 2.42 16.52 3.35
N TYR A 61 3.18 17.31 4.12
CA TYR A 61 4.66 17.42 4.08
C TYR A 61 5.17 18.00 5.44
N ASN A 62 6.49 18.23 5.58
CA ASN A 62 7.15 18.75 6.80
C ASN A 62 7.00 17.84 8.03
N ASP A 63 7.15 16.52 7.85
CA ASP A 63 7.03 15.53 8.92
C ASP A 63 5.69 15.65 9.67
N LEU A 64 4.64 16.08 8.95
CA LEU A 64 3.28 16.17 9.45
C LEU A 64 2.59 14.82 9.23
N THR A 65 1.85 14.37 10.25
CA THR A 65 0.93 13.24 10.12
C THR A 65 -0.50 13.75 9.94
N ALA A 66 -1.09 13.52 8.77
CA ALA A 66 -2.53 13.68 8.58
C ALA A 66 -3.25 12.38 8.96
N VAL A 67 -4.28 12.46 9.80
CA VAL A 67 -5.02 11.28 10.27
C VAL A 67 -6.46 11.35 9.78
N ILE A 68 -6.90 10.33 9.05
CA ILE A 68 -8.25 10.19 8.49
C ILE A 68 -9.03 9.17 9.34
N THR A 69 -10.11 9.64 9.95
CA THR A 69 -11.02 8.83 10.78
C THR A 69 -12.48 8.93 10.39
N SER A 70 -12.81 9.80 9.43
CA SER A 70 -14.17 10.09 8.98
C SER A 70 -14.19 10.29 7.47
N ASP A 71 -15.40 10.34 6.89
CA ASP A 71 -15.58 10.40 5.44
C ASP A 71 -15.06 11.69 4.82
N VAL A 72 -14.25 11.52 3.77
CA VAL A 72 -13.69 12.55 2.89
C VAL A 72 -14.13 12.24 1.47
N THR A 73 -15.14 12.95 0.96
CA THR A 73 -15.87 12.54 -0.25
C THR A 73 -15.73 13.49 -1.44
N ASN A 74 -15.07 14.63 -1.26
CA ASN A 74 -14.86 15.63 -2.31
C ASN A 74 -13.47 16.29 -2.16
N GLY A 75 -12.59 16.07 -3.15
CA GLY A 75 -11.33 16.80 -3.29
C GLY A 75 -10.23 16.04 -4.05
N TYR A 76 -9.37 16.77 -4.76
CA TYR A 76 -8.14 16.20 -5.29
C TYR A 76 -7.16 15.91 -4.15
N TYR A 77 -7.02 14.64 -3.75
CA TYR A 77 -6.10 14.26 -2.67
C TYR A 77 -4.68 14.05 -3.19
N ASN A 78 -3.76 14.84 -2.68
CA ASN A 78 -2.35 14.71 -3.01
C ASN A 78 -1.52 14.64 -1.72
N CYS A 79 -1.14 13.43 -1.32
CA CYS A 79 -0.10 13.29 -0.32
C CYS A 79 1.28 13.47 -0.98
N GLY A 80 2.02 14.50 -0.57
CA GLY A 80 3.42 14.67 -0.93
C GLY A 80 3.80 15.82 -1.87
N PHE A 81 3.00 16.90 -2.00
CA PHE A 81 3.41 18.06 -2.80
C PHE A 81 4.05 19.19 -1.95
N VAL A 82 5.30 19.51 -2.27
CA VAL A 82 6.06 20.75 -1.99
C VAL A 82 6.11 21.26 -0.53
N GLY A 83 7.16 20.84 0.17
CA GLY A 83 7.96 21.69 1.08
C GLY A 83 9.39 21.80 0.55
N CYS A 84 10.03 22.96 0.69
CA CYS A 84 11.38 23.26 0.17
C CYS A 84 12.53 22.61 0.95
N ASP A 85 12.23 21.82 1.99
CA ASP A 85 13.24 21.18 2.81
C ASP A 85 12.87 19.71 3.09
N LYS A 86 13.93 18.92 3.20
CA LYS A 86 14.03 17.47 3.38
C LYS A 86 13.06 16.90 4.43
N SER A 87 11.81 16.63 4.06
CA SER A 87 10.81 16.06 4.97
C SER A 87 9.85 15.13 4.23
N ILE A 88 9.40 14.08 4.94
CA ILE A 88 8.44 13.08 4.44
C ILE A 88 7.05 13.43 4.97
N GLY A 89 6.03 13.33 4.12
CA GLY A 89 4.63 13.46 4.55
C GLY A 89 4.05 12.11 4.97
N HIS A 90 3.20 12.08 6.00
CA HIS A 90 2.58 10.85 6.47
C HIS A 90 1.05 10.98 6.49
N VAL A 91 0.36 10.06 5.83
CA VAL A 91 -1.10 9.94 5.92
C VAL A 91 -1.43 8.62 6.58
N VAL A 92 -2.25 8.67 7.62
CA VAL A 92 -2.74 7.50 8.34
C VAL A 92 -4.26 7.44 8.20
N MET A 93 -4.78 6.37 7.63
CA MET A 93 -6.21 6.13 7.47
C MET A 93 -6.64 4.96 8.35
N ASN A 94 -7.48 5.27 9.35
CA ASN A 94 -7.96 4.31 10.34
C ASN A 94 -9.48 4.06 10.24
N GLY A 95 -10.17 4.80 9.38
CA GLY A 95 -11.62 4.72 9.23
C GLY A 95 -12.16 5.73 8.22
N GLY A 96 -13.47 5.69 8.01
CA GLY A 96 -14.16 6.53 7.03
C GLY A 96 -13.92 6.10 5.58
N THR A 97 -14.50 6.86 4.66
CA THR A 97 -14.37 6.66 3.21
C THR A 97 -13.54 7.78 2.62
N LEU A 98 -12.49 7.45 1.85
CA LEU A 98 -11.74 8.39 1.03
C LEU A 98 -12.16 8.24 -0.43
N SER A 99 -12.82 9.26 -0.99
CA SER A 99 -13.23 9.31 -2.40
C SER A 99 -12.73 10.61 -3.03
N PRO A 100 -11.66 10.59 -3.84
CA PRO A 100 -11.08 11.77 -4.49
C PRO A 100 -12.06 12.48 -5.44
N GLY A 101 -13.12 11.80 -5.87
CA GLY A 101 -14.04 12.28 -6.90
C GLY A 101 -13.71 11.63 -8.24
N GLY A 102 -14.73 11.43 -9.08
CA GLY A 102 -14.74 10.45 -10.17
C GLY A 102 -13.75 10.65 -11.33
N ASN A 103 -12.90 11.68 -11.31
CA ASN A 103 -11.76 11.80 -12.24
C ASN A 103 -10.47 12.16 -11.50
N ASP A 104 -10.42 12.09 -10.19
CA ASP A 104 -9.29 12.61 -9.45
C ASP A 104 -8.35 11.45 -9.07
N VAL A 105 -7.11 11.79 -8.74
CA VAL A 105 -6.05 10.82 -8.48
C VAL A 105 -5.57 11.04 -7.06
N LEU A 106 -5.52 9.98 -6.26
CA LEU A 106 -4.78 9.93 -5.02
C LEU A 106 -3.30 9.78 -5.36
N TYR A 107 -2.57 10.90 -5.26
CA TYR A 107 -1.13 10.90 -5.40
C TYR A 107 -0.47 10.64 -4.06
N ILE A 108 0.50 9.72 -4.03
CA ILE A 108 1.30 9.39 -2.86
C ILE A 108 2.76 9.56 -3.27
N GLY A 109 3.41 10.63 -2.82
CA GLY A 109 4.82 10.88 -3.09
C GLY A 109 5.11 11.59 -4.42
N PHE A 110 4.19 12.41 -4.90
CA PHE A 110 4.36 13.20 -6.13
C PHE A 110 5.05 14.54 -5.85
N LYS A 111 6.30 14.75 -6.33
CA LYS A 111 7.02 16.02 -6.17
C LYS A 111 7.95 16.31 -7.35
N VAL A 112 8.13 17.59 -7.68
CA VAL A 112 9.08 18.05 -8.71
C VAL A 112 10.55 18.12 -8.21
N TYR A 113 10.84 18.11 -6.89
CA TYR A 113 12.21 18.31 -6.36
C TYR A 113 12.48 17.68 -4.95
N THR A 114 12.39 16.34 -4.83
CA THR A 114 12.81 15.46 -3.69
C THR A 114 11.98 15.36 -2.38
N GLU A 115 11.80 14.10 -1.94
CA GLU A 115 11.22 13.55 -0.69
C GLU A 115 9.72 13.23 -0.70
N GLY A 116 9.42 12.03 -0.18
CA GLY A 116 8.24 11.25 -0.51
C GLY A 116 7.08 11.33 0.47
N CYS A 117 6.14 10.40 0.34
CA CYS A 117 5.03 10.24 1.30
C CYS A 117 4.82 8.76 1.64
N ASP A 118 4.53 8.51 2.92
CA ASP A 118 4.00 7.24 3.39
C ASP A 118 2.49 7.37 3.62
N PHE A 119 1.71 6.52 2.97
CA PHE A 119 0.30 6.31 3.23
C PHE A 119 0.12 4.98 3.96
N ILE A 120 -0.50 5.00 5.13
CA ILE A 120 -0.70 3.82 5.98
C ILE A 120 -2.20 3.66 6.21
N GLN A 121 -2.77 2.58 5.69
CA GLN A 121 -4.17 2.24 5.89
C GLN A 121 -4.31 1.02 6.80
N SER A 122 -4.91 1.20 7.96
CA SER A 122 -5.28 0.10 8.86
C SER A 122 -6.79 -0.04 9.06
N GLY A 123 -7.59 0.81 8.41
CA GLY A 123 -9.05 0.75 8.41
C GLY A 123 -9.67 1.75 7.43
N GLY A 124 -10.99 1.69 7.24
CA GLY A 124 -11.73 2.55 6.30
C GLY A 124 -11.69 2.05 4.85
N THR A 125 -12.25 2.82 3.93
CA THR A 125 -12.42 2.43 2.52
C THR A 125 -11.91 3.52 1.58
N ILE A 126 -10.99 3.17 0.68
CA ILE A 126 -10.72 3.99 -0.52
C ILE A 126 -11.70 3.58 -1.61
N ASN A 127 -12.46 4.53 -2.13
CA ASN A 127 -13.51 4.25 -3.11
C ASN A 127 -13.30 5.01 -4.42
N ASP A 128 -13.55 4.33 -5.54
CA ASP A 128 -13.51 4.83 -6.91
C ASP A 128 -12.31 5.75 -7.22
N SER A 129 -11.11 5.33 -6.80
CA SER A 129 -9.90 6.14 -6.84
C SER A 129 -8.88 5.64 -7.85
N ARG A 130 -8.28 6.53 -8.62
CA ARG A 130 -6.98 6.26 -9.25
C ARG A 130 -5.91 6.48 -8.18
N ILE A 131 -5.02 5.51 -7.98
CA ILE A 131 -3.98 5.58 -6.95
C ILE A 131 -2.61 5.54 -7.62
N TRP A 132 -1.84 6.60 -7.44
CA TRP A 132 -0.52 6.76 -8.06
C TRP A 132 0.51 6.89 -6.94
N VAL A 133 1.35 5.87 -6.81
CA VAL A 133 2.36 5.76 -5.75
C VAL A 133 3.73 6.02 -6.36
N GLY A 134 4.43 7.03 -5.84
CA GLY A 134 5.73 7.50 -6.32
C GLY A 134 5.79 7.85 -7.80
N PRO A 135 4.79 8.52 -8.40
CA PRO A 135 4.76 8.76 -9.85
C PRO A 135 5.93 9.64 -10.31
N GLY A 136 6.58 9.26 -11.42
CA GLY A 136 7.74 9.96 -11.96
C GLY A 136 7.42 11.36 -12.48
N ALA A 137 8.13 12.37 -11.98
CA ALA A 137 7.96 13.77 -12.36
C ALA A 137 9.22 14.61 -12.10
N TYR A 138 9.96 14.94 -13.16
CA TYR A 138 11.14 15.83 -13.11
C TYR A 138 12.19 15.47 -12.04
N GLY A 139 12.38 14.18 -11.75
CA GLY A 139 13.33 13.69 -10.75
C GLY A 139 12.84 12.46 -9.99
N ASN A 140 13.55 12.12 -8.91
CA ASN A 140 13.30 10.93 -8.10
C ASN A 140 12.10 11.12 -7.16
N CYS A 141 10.89 10.91 -7.66
CA CYS A 141 9.69 10.80 -6.83
C CYS A 141 9.73 9.48 -6.03
N TYR A 142 9.28 9.52 -4.78
CA TYR A 142 9.19 8.34 -3.93
C TYR A 142 7.87 8.34 -3.19
N GLY A 143 7.16 7.22 -3.21
CA GLY A 143 5.95 7.03 -2.42
C GLY A 143 5.83 5.61 -1.91
N LYS A 144 5.28 5.46 -0.71
CA LYS A 144 4.95 4.16 -0.13
C LYS A 144 3.49 4.17 0.29
N TYR A 145 2.78 3.12 -0.06
CA TYR A 145 1.45 2.84 0.45
C TYR A 145 1.45 1.44 1.08
N GLU A 146 1.21 1.38 2.38
CA GLU A 146 0.99 0.16 3.14
C GLU A 146 -0.48 0.03 3.53
N ILE A 147 -1.08 -1.14 3.27
CA ILE A 147 -2.42 -1.52 3.72
C ILE A 147 -2.35 -2.76 4.61
N SER A 148 -2.85 -2.64 5.83
CA SER A 148 -2.93 -3.70 6.84
C SER A 148 -4.34 -3.85 7.42
N GLY A 149 -5.35 -3.22 6.81
CA GLY A 149 -6.76 -3.28 7.19
C GLY A 149 -7.63 -2.36 6.35
N GLY A 150 -8.95 -2.55 6.41
CA GLY A 150 -9.92 -1.78 5.59
C GLY A 150 -10.01 -2.29 4.15
N SER A 151 -10.47 -1.44 3.23
CA SER A 151 -10.76 -1.82 1.84
C SER A 151 -10.24 -0.81 0.81
N ILE A 152 -9.97 -1.30 -0.40
CA ILE A 152 -9.84 -0.48 -1.60
C ILE A 152 -10.84 -1.01 -2.63
N HIS A 153 -11.88 -0.24 -2.90
CA HIS A 153 -12.91 -0.56 -3.90
C HIS A 153 -12.76 0.37 -5.10
N SER A 154 -11.95 -0.01 -6.09
CA SER A 154 -11.65 0.83 -7.26
C SER A 154 -11.71 0.05 -8.60
N PRO A 155 -12.78 -0.73 -8.86
CA PRO A 155 -12.86 -1.68 -9.98
C PRO A 155 -12.76 -1.05 -11.38
N ASN A 156 -13.03 0.24 -11.50
CA ASN A 156 -12.97 0.97 -12.77
C ASN A 156 -11.76 1.91 -12.87
N ARG A 157 -10.82 1.81 -11.91
CA ARG A 157 -9.66 2.70 -11.78
C ARG A 157 -8.37 1.91 -11.71
N SER A 158 -7.25 2.60 -11.53
CA SER A 158 -5.92 1.98 -11.61
C SER A 158 -5.10 2.20 -10.36
N LEU A 159 -4.29 1.19 -10.03
CA LEU A 159 -3.12 1.33 -9.18
C LEU A 159 -1.88 1.42 -10.08
N LYS A 160 -1.08 2.47 -9.85
CA LYS A 160 0.08 2.80 -10.67
C LYS A 160 1.29 3.10 -9.79
N LEU A 161 2.38 2.34 -9.95
CA LEU A 161 3.59 2.45 -9.13
C LEU A 161 4.77 2.96 -9.94
N GLY A 162 5.27 4.15 -9.63
CA GLY A 162 6.49 4.71 -10.25
C GLY A 162 6.37 5.09 -11.72
N ILE A 163 5.19 4.94 -12.32
CA ILE A 163 5.01 5.25 -13.74
C ILE A 163 5.32 6.72 -14.03
N ILE A 164 5.78 6.99 -15.25
CA ILE A 164 6.01 8.36 -15.72
C ILE A 164 4.66 9.09 -15.74
N PHE A 165 4.58 10.19 -15.01
CA PHE A 165 3.43 11.10 -15.06
C PHE A 165 3.74 12.31 -15.96
N ILE A 166 4.88 12.96 -15.71
CA ILE A 166 5.31 14.16 -16.42
C ILE A 166 6.83 14.07 -16.65
N GLY A 167 7.28 14.46 -17.85
CA GLY A 167 8.69 14.35 -18.23
C GLY A 167 9.01 12.95 -18.74
N ASN A 168 10.22 12.46 -18.45
CA ASN A 168 10.73 11.19 -18.98
C ASN A 168 11.30 10.26 -17.89
N ASP A 169 11.24 10.67 -16.63
CA ASP A 169 11.85 9.94 -15.52
C ASP A 169 10.77 9.08 -14.82
N GLU A 170 11.08 7.81 -14.59
CA GLU A 170 10.31 6.95 -13.69
C GLU A 170 10.52 7.39 -12.24
N GLY A 171 9.50 7.18 -11.40
CA GLY A 171 9.62 7.34 -9.96
C GLY A 171 9.67 6.00 -9.24
N THR A 172 9.76 6.02 -7.92
CA THR A 172 9.81 4.82 -7.07
C THR A 172 8.52 4.71 -6.26
N GLY A 173 7.64 3.80 -6.65
CA GLY A 173 6.41 3.48 -5.91
C GLY A 173 6.52 2.15 -5.19
N ILE A 174 6.10 2.10 -3.93
CA ILE A 174 5.97 0.87 -3.14
C ILE A 174 4.52 0.69 -2.72
N PHE A 175 3.89 -0.41 -3.12
CA PHE A 175 2.59 -0.82 -2.58
C PHE A 175 2.76 -2.11 -1.80
N LYS A 176 2.39 -2.10 -0.52
CA LYS A 176 2.59 -3.20 0.41
C LYS A 176 1.27 -3.64 1.03
N VAL A 177 0.95 -4.93 0.90
CA VAL A 177 -0.17 -5.58 1.60
C VAL A 177 0.38 -6.36 2.78
N VAL A 178 -0.21 -6.17 3.97
CA VAL A 178 0.22 -6.82 5.21
C VAL A 178 -0.92 -7.67 5.77
N GLY A 179 -0.70 -8.98 5.80
CA GLY A 179 -1.63 -9.96 6.35
C GLY A 179 -2.96 -10.04 5.61
N HIS A 180 -3.90 -10.78 6.20
CA HIS A 180 -5.26 -10.99 5.67
C HIS A 180 -6.30 -9.99 6.21
N ALA A 181 -5.87 -9.03 7.03
CA ALA A 181 -6.76 -8.06 7.65
C ALA A 181 -7.46 -7.09 6.68
N PRO A 182 -6.90 -6.72 5.51
CA PRO A 182 -7.66 -5.96 4.52
C PRO A 182 -8.85 -6.79 4.00
N GLU A 183 -10.03 -6.19 3.91
CA GLU A 183 -11.27 -6.88 3.55
C GLU A 183 -11.43 -7.04 2.03
N GLU A 184 -10.92 -6.08 1.27
CA GLU A 184 -10.98 -6.06 -0.19
C GLU A 184 -9.86 -5.18 -0.73
N ILE A 185 -9.20 -5.62 -1.81
CA ILE A 185 -8.28 -4.78 -2.59
C ILE A 185 -8.58 -5.00 -4.06
N GLN A 186 -9.31 -4.07 -4.68
CA GLN A 186 -9.77 -4.19 -6.05
C GLN A 186 -9.41 -2.98 -6.92
N PHE A 187 -8.91 -3.27 -8.12
CA PHE A 187 -8.59 -2.31 -9.17
C PHE A 187 -9.12 -2.76 -10.54
N GLY A 188 -9.27 -1.81 -11.46
CA GLY A 188 -9.49 -2.08 -12.87
C GLY A 188 -8.22 -2.41 -13.64
N GLU A 189 -7.12 -1.73 -13.32
CA GLU A 189 -5.82 -1.97 -13.95
C GLU A 189 -4.68 -1.84 -12.93
N TYR A 190 -3.58 -2.53 -13.22
CA TYR A 190 -2.34 -2.44 -12.46
C TYR A 190 -1.16 -2.12 -13.39
N GLN A 191 -0.32 -1.16 -13.01
CA GLN A 191 0.91 -0.86 -13.73
C GLN A 191 2.06 -0.55 -12.78
N GLN A 192 3.21 -1.17 -13.02
CA GLN A 192 4.43 -0.98 -12.25
C GLN A 192 5.59 -0.57 -13.17
N SER A 193 6.41 0.38 -12.72
CA SER A 193 7.67 0.74 -13.38
C SER A 193 8.84 -0.14 -12.93
N SER A 194 9.96 -0.09 -13.65
CA SER A 194 11.16 -0.88 -13.35
C SER A 194 11.80 -0.54 -11.99
N LEU A 195 11.54 0.65 -11.46
CA LEU A 195 12.09 1.14 -10.19
C LEU A 195 11.17 0.86 -8.98
N SER A 196 9.99 0.30 -9.21
CA SER A 196 8.95 0.16 -8.19
C SER A 196 8.88 -1.24 -7.59
N THR A 197 8.17 -1.37 -6.48
CA THR A 197 7.99 -2.64 -5.76
C THR A 197 6.53 -2.90 -5.40
N LEU A 198 6.03 -4.09 -5.73
CA LEU A 198 4.84 -4.68 -5.14
C LEU A 198 5.27 -5.63 -4.02
N ALA A 199 4.77 -5.42 -2.82
CA ALA A 199 5.19 -6.17 -1.64
C ALA A 199 4.01 -6.85 -0.93
N PHE A 200 4.25 -8.08 -0.45
CA PHE A 200 3.33 -8.84 0.39
C PHE A 200 4.06 -9.31 1.64
N GLU A 201 3.51 -9.00 2.82
CA GLU A 201 3.96 -9.54 4.10
C GLU A 201 2.91 -10.49 4.66
N LEU A 202 3.20 -11.79 4.62
CA LEU A 202 2.29 -12.85 5.08
C LEU A 202 2.33 -12.99 6.61
N ASP A 203 1.17 -13.14 7.24
CA ASP A 203 1.01 -13.08 8.70
C ASP A 203 1.01 -14.43 9.45
N GLY A 204 1.31 -15.54 8.75
CA GLY A 204 1.51 -16.85 9.37
C GLY A 204 0.28 -17.75 9.43
N GLY A 205 -0.91 -17.29 8.99
CA GLY A 205 -2.15 -18.09 9.02
C GLY A 205 -2.38 -19.03 7.83
N SER A 206 -3.51 -19.74 7.86
CA SER A 206 -4.02 -20.54 6.73
C SER A 206 -4.60 -19.70 5.60
N ASP A 207 -4.94 -18.44 5.90
CA ASP A 207 -5.27 -17.39 4.96
C ASP A 207 -4.38 -16.21 5.32
N PRO A 208 -3.10 -16.21 4.89
CA PRO A 208 -2.09 -15.34 5.47
C PRO A 208 -2.01 -13.95 4.83
N ILE A 209 -2.83 -13.71 3.79
CA ILE A 209 -2.73 -12.51 2.95
C ILE A 209 -4.04 -12.20 2.23
N GLN A 210 -4.39 -10.91 2.17
CA GLN A 210 -5.47 -10.47 1.28
C GLN A 210 -4.99 -10.45 -0.18
N GLN A 211 -5.75 -11.10 -1.04
CA GLN A 211 -5.53 -11.08 -2.49
C GLN A 211 -5.87 -9.70 -3.08
N ILE A 212 -5.08 -9.26 -4.07
CA ILE A 212 -5.44 -8.13 -4.94
C ILE A 212 -6.23 -8.63 -6.15
N ASP A 213 -7.41 -8.05 -6.41
CA ASP A 213 -8.20 -8.34 -7.61
C ASP A 213 -8.05 -7.21 -8.64
N VAL A 214 -7.52 -7.54 -9.82
CA VAL A 214 -7.41 -6.61 -10.95
C VAL A 214 -8.35 -7.09 -12.05
N SER A 215 -9.42 -6.36 -12.34
CA SER A 215 -10.40 -6.81 -13.33
C SER A 215 -9.92 -6.74 -14.78
N GLY A 216 -8.85 -5.99 -15.05
CA GLY A 216 -8.24 -5.82 -16.37
C GLY A 216 -6.78 -6.26 -16.43
N THR A 217 -5.95 -5.49 -17.15
CA THR A 217 -4.55 -5.85 -17.42
C THR A 217 -3.63 -5.49 -16.26
N ALA A 218 -2.76 -6.43 -15.88
CA ALA A 218 -1.60 -6.18 -15.02
C ALA A 218 -0.33 -6.01 -15.87
N THR A 219 0.25 -4.82 -15.86
CA THR A 219 1.57 -4.54 -16.45
C THR A 219 2.64 -4.64 -15.37
N LEU A 220 3.43 -5.71 -15.42
CA LEU A 220 4.43 -6.06 -14.43
C LEU A 220 5.82 -5.62 -14.89
N ALA A 221 6.59 -5.05 -13.96
CA ALA A 221 8.00 -4.69 -14.11
C ALA A 221 8.62 -4.55 -12.70
N GLY A 222 9.92 -4.32 -12.60
CA GLY A 222 10.57 -4.02 -11.32
C GLY A 222 10.53 -5.19 -10.35
N THR A 223 10.25 -4.92 -9.07
CA THR A 223 10.37 -5.92 -8.00
C THR A 223 9.01 -6.43 -7.51
N LEU A 224 8.89 -7.75 -7.35
CA LEU A 224 7.91 -8.40 -6.47
C LEU A 224 8.65 -8.85 -5.21
N GLU A 225 8.19 -8.41 -4.05
CA GLU A 225 8.74 -8.78 -2.75
C GLU A 225 7.70 -9.55 -1.92
N ILE A 226 8.14 -10.68 -1.37
CA ILE A 226 7.34 -11.52 -0.47
C ILE A 226 8.15 -11.75 0.80
N SER A 227 7.53 -11.50 1.94
CA SER A 227 8.13 -11.69 3.26
C SER A 227 7.13 -12.28 4.25
N GLY A 228 7.58 -12.50 5.49
CA GLY A 228 6.75 -13.02 6.57
C GLY A 228 6.77 -14.55 6.64
N THR A 229 5.68 -15.11 7.16
CA THR A 229 5.52 -16.55 7.39
C THR A 229 4.16 -17.00 6.91
N ALA A 230 4.01 -18.27 6.58
CA ALA A 230 2.71 -18.88 6.26
C ALA A 230 2.78 -20.39 6.49
N ASP A 231 1.60 -20.99 6.66
CA ASP A 231 1.47 -22.44 6.65
C ASP A 231 1.86 -23.01 5.28
N VAL A 232 2.03 -24.32 5.21
CA VAL A 232 2.26 -25.01 3.93
C VAL A 232 1.02 -24.84 3.06
N GLY A 233 1.23 -24.42 1.82
CA GLY A 233 0.14 -24.26 0.87
C GLY A 233 0.54 -23.43 -0.34
N THR A 234 -0.42 -23.21 -1.22
CA THR A 234 -0.32 -22.25 -2.32
C THR A 234 -1.34 -21.16 -2.10
N TYR A 235 -0.88 -19.91 -2.12
CA TYR A 235 -1.68 -18.72 -1.87
C TYR A 235 -1.69 -17.83 -3.10
N THR A 236 -2.86 -17.31 -3.46
CA THR A 236 -2.98 -16.34 -4.55
C THR A 236 -2.75 -14.94 -4.01
N LEU A 237 -1.75 -14.25 -4.55
CA LEU A 237 -1.42 -12.87 -4.15
C LEU A 237 -2.20 -11.86 -4.98
N MET A 238 -2.39 -12.16 -6.27
CA MET A 238 -3.09 -11.28 -7.21
C MET A 238 -3.78 -12.07 -8.32
N THR A 239 -4.97 -11.64 -8.73
CA THR A 239 -5.66 -12.05 -9.96
C THR A 239 -5.68 -10.91 -10.97
N TYR A 240 -5.62 -11.24 -12.26
CA TYR A 240 -5.80 -10.29 -13.37
C TYR A 240 -6.40 -10.96 -14.61
N GLU A 241 -7.05 -10.19 -15.47
CA GLU A 241 -7.61 -10.69 -16.74
C GLU A 241 -6.51 -11.06 -17.74
N SER A 242 -5.46 -10.25 -17.80
CA SER A 242 -4.30 -10.52 -18.64
C SER A 242 -3.02 -9.89 -18.09
N LYS A 243 -1.88 -10.44 -18.51
CA LYS A 243 -0.54 -9.98 -18.14
C LYS A 243 0.15 -9.30 -19.30
N ASN A 244 0.86 -8.21 -19.01
CA ASN A 244 1.90 -7.65 -19.87
C ASN A 244 3.21 -7.53 -19.08
N GLY A 245 4.32 -8.00 -19.66
CA GLY A 245 5.62 -8.02 -18.98
C GLY A 245 5.73 -9.07 -17.87
N ASP A 246 6.83 -8.99 -17.12
CA ASP A 246 7.18 -9.82 -15.97
C ASP A 246 7.96 -8.96 -14.96
N PHE A 247 8.06 -9.40 -13.71
CA PHE A 247 8.95 -8.75 -12.74
C PHE A 247 10.41 -8.96 -13.13
N ASP A 248 11.20 -7.90 -13.01
CA ASP A 248 12.66 -7.95 -13.21
C ASP A 248 13.35 -8.70 -12.05
N THR A 249 12.78 -8.62 -10.85
CA THR A 249 13.31 -9.25 -9.64
C THR A 249 12.18 -9.80 -8.76
N ILE A 250 12.37 -11.01 -8.24
CA ILE A 250 11.47 -11.63 -7.25
C ILE A 250 12.27 -11.93 -5.98
N ILE A 251 11.92 -11.25 -4.89
CA ILE A 251 12.46 -11.46 -3.55
C ILE A 251 11.43 -12.27 -2.77
N LYS A 252 11.87 -13.37 -2.16
CA LYS A 252 10.99 -14.29 -1.41
C LYS A 252 11.80 -15.07 -0.37
N PRO A 253 11.16 -15.66 0.65
CA PRO A 253 11.84 -16.55 1.57
C PRO A 253 12.46 -17.77 0.87
N ASP A 254 13.52 -18.31 1.46
CA ASP A 254 14.20 -19.47 0.92
C ASP A 254 13.28 -20.69 0.84
N GLY A 255 13.39 -21.44 -0.25
CA GLY A 255 12.57 -22.64 -0.51
C GLY A 255 11.15 -22.36 -1.01
N TRP A 256 10.63 -21.13 -0.89
CA TRP A 256 9.33 -20.77 -1.44
C TRP A 256 9.40 -20.69 -2.97
N THR A 257 8.30 -20.94 -3.67
CA THR A 257 8.22 -20.76 -5.12
C THR A 257 7.16 -19.74 -5.47
N VAL A 258 7.40 -18.93 -6.49
CA VAL A 258 6.45 -17.95 -7.00
C VAL A 258 6.16 -18.28 -8.45
N ASP A 259 4.88 -18.37 -8.80
CA ASP A 259 4.43 -18.54 -10.17
C ASP A 259 3.68 -17.28 -10.62
N VAL A 260 4.18 -16.65 -11.68
CA VAL A 260 3.59 -15.47 -12.31
C VAL A 260 2.91 -15.91 -13.61
N GLY A 261 1.71 -16.47 -13.43
CA GLY A 261 0.91 -17.05 -14.50
C GLY A 261 0.28 -16.01 -15.43
N ALA A 262 -0.52 -16.50 -16.39
CA ALA A 262 -1.21 -15.65 -17.37
C ALA A 262 -2.34 -14.81 -16.75
N THR A 263 -2.92 -15.24 -15.63
CA THR A 263 -4.06 -14.59 -14.96
C THR A 263 -3.92 -14.50 -13.44
N THR A 264 -2.85 -15.03 -12.86
CA THR A 264 -2.65 -15.06 -11.41
C THR A 264 -1.18 -14.98 -11.02
N ILE A 265 -0.90 -14.40 -9.86
CA ILE A 265 0.36 -14.57 -9.14
C ILE A 265 0.08 -15.43 -7.91
N THR A 266 0.81 -16.54 -7.80
CA THR A 266 0.71 -17.44 -6.64
C THR A 266 2.07 -17.64 -5.97
N VAL A 267 2.05 -17.89 -4.67
CA VAL A 267 3.22 -18.27 -3.89
C VAL A 267 2.95 -19.62 -3.21
N THR A 268 3.91 -20.53 -3.31
CA THR A 268 3.85 -21.84 -2.65
C THR A 268 4.89 -21.91 -1.55
N VAL A 269 4.41 -22.25 -0.35
CA VAL A 269 5.19 -22.51 0.86
C VAL A 269 5.43 -24.01 0.94
N PRO A 270 6.69 -24.48 0.93
CA PRO A 270 7.02 -25.90 0.87
C PRO A 270 6.72 -26.61 2.20
N GLU A 271 6.43 -27.91 2.13
CA GLU A 271 6.40 -28.75 3.31
C GLU A 271 7.78 -28.80 4.00
N PRO A 272 7.86 -28.69 5.34
CA PRO A 272 9.12 -28.80 6.06
C PRO A 272 9.87 -30.13 5.79
N ALA A 273 9.16 -31.19 5.42
CA ALA A 273 9.71 -32.52 5.19
C ALA A 273 10.56 -32.62 3.90
N THR A 274 10.29 -31.80 2.88
CA THR A 274 11.07 -31.81 1.62
C THR A 274 12.51 -31.38 1.85
N LEU A 275 12.76 -30.47 2.80
CA LEU A 275 14.09 -30.04 3.22
C LEU A 275 14.84 -31.15 4.00
N ILE A 276 14.13 -31.91 4.83
CA ILE A 276 14.70 -33.02 5.60
C ILE A 276 15.06 -34.20 4.68
N LEU A 277 14.22 -34.53 3.69
CA LEU A 277 14.51 -35.62 2.75
C LEU A 277 15.72 -35.34 1.85
N LEU A 278 15.92 -34.09 1.42
CA LEU A 278 17.11 -33.67 0.67
C LEU A 278 18.39 -33.75 1.53
N GLY A 279 18.31 -33.34 2.80
CA GLY A 279 19.42 -33.46 3.75
C GLY A 279 19.80 -34.90 4.08
N ILE A 280 18.81 -35.76 4.38
CA ILE A 280 19.04 -37.17 4.72
C ILE A 280 19.42 -37.99 3.48
N GLY A 281 18.82 -37.71 2.32
CA GLY A 281 19.17 -38.34 1.04
C GLY A 281 20.61 -38.05 0.61
N GLY A 282 21.08 -36.81 0.78
CA GLY A 282 22.48 -36.43 0.51
C GLY A 282 23.48 -37.11 1.46
N LEU A 283 23.16 -37.19 2.75
CA LEU A 283 23.96 -37.93 3.74
C LEU A 283 23.98 -39.44 3.47
N GLY A 284 22.87 -40.02 3.03
CA GLY A 284 22.77 -41.45 2.67
C GLY A 284 23.64 -41.83 1.47
N VAL A 285 23.79 -40.94 0.48
CA VAL A 285 24.68 -41.14 -0.68
C VAL A 285 26.16 -40.97 -0.30
N LEU A 286 26.48 -40.03 0.61
CA LEU A 286 27.84 -39.86 1.15
C LEU A 286 28.28 -41.04 2.01
N LEU A 287 27.38 -41.61 2.82
CA LEU A 287 27.66 -42.79 3.65
C LEU A 287 27.72 -44.11 2.86
N ARG A 288 27.22 -44.14 1.61
CA ARG A 288 27.32 -45.31 0.72
C ARG A 288 28.66 -45.46 0.02
N ARG A 289 29.58 -44.51 0.15
CA ARG A 289 30.96 -44.64 -0.35
C ARG A 289 31.91 -45.17 0.73
N LYS A 290 31.87 -46.49 0.93
CA LYS A 290 33.07 -47.27 1.27
C LYS A 290 32.99 -48.68 0.67
N PRO A 291 33.62 -48.91 -0.48
CA PRO A 291 34.15 -50.23 -0.82
C PRO A 291 35.63 -50.33 -0.40
N ARG A 292 35.93 -51.45 0.26
CA ARG A 292 37.23 -51.95 0.79
C ARG A 292 37.50 -51.66 2.26
#